data_AF-A0A7I7ZPZ5-F1
#
_entry.id   AF-A0A7I7ZPZ5-F1
#
_cell.length_a   1.000
_cell.length_b   1.000
_cell.length_c   1.000
_cell.angle_alpha   90.00
_cell.angle_beta   90.00
_cell.angle_gamma   90.00
#
_symmetry.space_group_name_H-M   'P 1'
#
loop_
_entity.id
_entity.type
_entity.pdbx_description
1 polymer ?
#
loop_
_entity_poly.entity_id
_entity_poly.type
_entity_poly.pdbx_seq_one_letter_code
_entity_poly.pdbx_strand_id
1 'polypeptide(L)'
;MKRRSIVKGQMHQVDCAVREDGRSPAGEFLDALKSGAWGQTGDTEPLDEQIGDYHWFLNALRHWANTGEPVYRDAVKALDEGVWEFRHGDKRLTFFDTDGRGGYTAKLPIRDYRDAEAPESEFWQIPNFDPLIRVGHAFTKVSQKTLPHDLSESEKVREEDLAHDRPN
;
A
#
# COMPACT_ATOMS: atom_id res chain seq x y z
N MET A 1 -2.97 -0.19 19.85
CA MET A 1 -2.42 -1.53 19.53
C MET A 1 -1.05 -1.36 18.92
N LYS A 2 -0.12 -2.31 19.04
CA LYS A 2 1.19 -2.16 18.38
C LYS A 2 1.07 -2.48 16.89
N ARG A 3 1.31 -1.49 16.04
CA ARG A 3 1.33 -1.61 14.59
C ARG A 3 2.45 -2.53 14.11
N ARG A 4 2.17 -3.36 13.09
CA ARG A 4 3.20 -4.18 12.43
C ARG A 4 4.06 -3.30 11.53
N SER A 5 5.35 -3.20 11.84
CA SER A 5 6.31 -2.54 10.95
C SER A 5 6.80 -3.49 9.87
N ILE A 6 6.90 -3.03 8.63
CA ILE A 6 7.39 -3.83 7.50
C ILE A 6 8.84 -3.48 7.19
N VAL A 7 9.13 -2.20 7.01
CA VAL A 7 10.47 -1.71 6.70
C VAL A 7 10.62 -0.26 7.13
N LYS A 8 11.81 0.09 7.61
CA LYS A 8 12.25 1.47 7.79
C LYS A 8 13.43 1.73 6.85
N GLY A 9 13.23 2.56 5.84
CA GLY A 9 14.25 2.97 4.88
C GLY A 9 14.71 4.40 5.11
N GLN A 10 15.49 4.92 4.16
CA GLN A 10 16.03 6.28 4.20
C GLN A 10 14.96 7.36 3.99
N MET A 11 13.96 7.09 3.16
CA MET A 11 12.91 8.05 2.77
C MET A 11 11.63 7.85 3.58
N HIS A 12 11.21 6.59 3.76
CA HIS A 12 9.98 6.26 4.45
C HIS A 12 10.12 5.13 5.46
N GLN A 13 9.26 5.18 6.49
CA GLN A 13 8.89 4.04 7.31
C GLN A 13 7.54 3.51 6.81
N VAL A 14 7.50 2.22 6.49
CA VAL A 14 6.31 1.53 6.00
C VAL A 14 5.81 0.57 7.06
N ASP A 15 4.57 0.81 7.51
CA ASP A 15 3.89 -0.02 8.50
C ASP A 15 2.50 -0.44 8.00
N CYS A 16 1.95 -1.54 8.51
CA CYS A 16 0.57 -1.93 8.21
C CYS A 16 -0.42 -0.95 8.84
N ALA A 17 -1.47 -0.60 8.10
CA ALA A 17 -2.66 0.03 8.64
C ALA A 17 -3.36 -0.91 9.65
N VAL A 18 -4.05 -0.33 10.62
CA VAL A 18 -4.77 -1.01 11.69
C VAL A 18 -6.23 -0.62 11.58
N ARG A 19 -7.09 -1.64 11.51
CA ARG A 19 -8.54 -1.52 11.58
C ARG A 19 -8.99 -1.20 13.01
N GLU A 20 -10.22 -0.73 13.17
CA GLU A 20 -10.82 -0.50 14.49
C GLU A 20 -10.83 -1.77 15.37
N ASP A 21 -11.02 -2.94 14.74
CA ASP A 21 -11.00 -4.24 15.41
C ASP A 21 -9.58 -4.77 15.72
N GLY A 22 -8.54 -4.02 15.39
CA GLY A 22 -7.14 -4.39 15.60
C GLY A 22 -6.56 -5.32 14.54
N ARG A 23 -7.27 -5.62 13.44
CA ARG A 23 -6.68 -6.35 12.33
C ARG A 23 -5.84 -5.45 11.43
N SER A 24 -4.95 -6.07 10.65
CA SER A 24 -4.11 -5.39 9.67
C SER A 24 -4.21 -6.10 8.32
N PRO A 25 -5.10 -5.68 7.41
CA PRO A 25 -5.35 -6.38 6.14
C PRO A 25 -4.10 -6.61 5.30
N ALA A 26 -3.20 -5.61 5.20
CA ALA A 26 -1.90 -5.78 4.55
C ALA A 26 -1.02 -6.86 5.20
N GLY A 27 -1.05 -6.96 6.53
CA GLY A 27 -0.32 -7.97 7.27
C GLY A 27 -0.86 -9.38 6.99
N GLU A 28 -2.17 -9.53 7.04
CA GLU A 28 -2.87 -10.78 6.70
C GLU A 28 -2.58 -11.21 5.26
N PHE A 29 -2.63 -10.26 4.32
CA PHE A 29 -2.27 -10.49 2.92
C PHE A 29 -0.83 -10.98 2.74
N LEU A 30 0.15 -10.29 3.34
CA LEU A 30 1.56 -10.68 3.23
C LEU A 30 1.82 -12.06 3.86
N ASP A 31 1.17 -12.36 4.99
CA ASP A 31 1.29 -13.67 5.64
C ASP A 31 0.65 -14.78 4.78
N ALA A 32 -0.52 -14.51 4.17
CA ALA A 32 -1.18 -15.43 3.27
C ALA A 32 -0.35 -15.71 2.01
N LEU A 33 0.29 -14.70 1.41
CA LEU A 33 1.20 -14.93 0.28
C LEU A 33 2.42 -15.74 0.69
N LYS A 34 3.01 -15.45 1.86
CA LYS A 34 4.15 -16.18 2.38
C LYS A 34 3.85 -17.67 2.59
N SER A 35 2.62 -18.01 2.95
CA SER A 35 2.18 -19.40 3.12
C SER A 35 1.50 -19.99 1.88
N GLY A 36 1.43 -19.25 0.76
CA GLY A 36 0.76 -19.70 -0.46
C GLY A 36 -0.75 -19.87 -0.36
N ALA A 37 -1.40 -19.22 0.62
CA ALA A 37 -2.81 -19.40 0.97
C ALA A 37 -3.72 -18.23 0.55
N TRP A 38 -3.22 -17.24 -0.19
CA TRP A 38 -4.04 -16.11 -0.65
C TRP A 38 -5.13 -16.56 -1.63
N GLY A 39 -6.38 -16.17 -1.36
CA GLY A 39 -7.54 -16.50 -2.19
C GLY A 39 -7.96 -17.97 -2.15
N GLN A 40 -7.34 -18.79 -1.31
CA GLN A 40 -7.69 -20.19 -1.16
C GLN A 40 -8.90 -20.37 -0.24
N THR A 41 -9.80 -21.27 -0.62
CA THR A 41 -10.93 -21.70 0.21
C THR A 41 -10.79 -23.17 0.57
N GLY A 42 -10.69 -23.48 1.86
CA GLY A 42 -10.48 -24.85 2.36
C GLY A 42 -9.01 -25.26 2.39
N ASP A 43 -8.75 -26.56 2.59
CA ASP A 43 -7.40 -27.14 2.68
C ASP A 43 -6.87 -27.45 1.27
N THR A 44 -6.50 -26.41 0.53
CA THR A 44 -5.77 -26.54 -0.74
C THR A 44 -4.26 -26.46 -0.49
N GLU A 45 -3.49 -27.14 -1.34
CA GLU A 45 -2.03 -27.06 -1.29
C GLU A 45 -1.55 -25.62 -1.55
N PRO A 46 -0.53 -25.13 -0.81
CA PRO A 46 0.09 -23.83 -1.04
C PRO A 46 0.54 -23.65 -2.51
N LEU A 47 0.35 -22.45 -3.04
CA LEU A 47 0.83 -22.10 -4.38
C LEU A 47 2.21 -21.42 -4.30
N ASP A 48 3.25 -22.11 -4.79
CA ASP A 48 4.65 -21.60 -4.80
C ASP A 48 4.80 -20.23 -5.46
N GLU A 49 3.99 -19.93 -6.49
CA GLU A 49 3.99 -18.62 -7.16
C GLU A 49 3.72 -17.47 -6.18
N GLN A 50 2.84 -17.68 -5.20
CA GLN A 50 2.51 -16.66 -4.19
C GLN A 50 3.68 -16.37 -3.24
N ILE A 51 4.56 -17.35 -3.01
CA ILE A 51 5.80 -17.13 -2.25
C ILE A 51 6.71 -16.18 -3.03
N GLY A 52 6.76 -16.34 -4.36
CA GLY A 52 7.41 -15.37 -5.27
C GLY A 52 6.80 -13.98 -5.14
N ASP A 53 5.47 -13.88 -5.17
CA ASP A 53 4.75 -12.60 -5.02
C ASP A 53 5.03 -11.93 -3.67
N TYR A 54 5.08 -12.70 -2.57
CA TYR A 54 5.46 -12.19 -1.24
C TYR A 54 6.84 -11.53 -1.28
N HIS A 55 7.84 -12.20 -1.87
CA HIS A 55 9.18 -11.65 -2.00
C HIS A 55 9.19 -10.40 -2.89
N TRP A 56 8.39 -10.37 -3.96
CA TRP A 56 8.26 -9.18 -4.79
C TRP A 56 7.70 -7.99 -3.98
N PHE A 57 6.59 -8.16 -3.26
CA PHE A 57 5.99 -7.08 -2.48
C PHE A 57 6.95 -6.56 -1.40
N LEU A 58 7.65 -7.45 -0.69
CA LEU A 58 8.65 -7.01 0.28
C LEU A 58 9.79 -6.22 -0.36
N ASN A 59 10.26 -6.63 -1.54
CA ASN A 59 11.31 -5.91 -2.26
C ASN A 59 10.80 -4.56 -2.77
N ALA A 60 9.57 -4.48 -3.29
CA ALA A 60 8.96 -3.23 -3.73
C ALA A 60 8.79 -2.24 -2.57
N LEU A 61 8.28 -2.70 -1.42
CA LEU A 61 8.13 -1.87 -0.21
C LEU A 61 9.48 -1.42 0.35
N ARG A 62 10.50 -2.28 0.34
CA ARG A 62 11.87 -1.92 0.74
C ARG A 62 12.50 -0.90 -0.20
N HIS A 63 12.31 -1.06 -1.50
CA HIS A 63 12.82 -0.11 -2.48
C HIS A 63 12.16 1.25 -2.27
N TRP A 64 10.82 1.28 -2.26
CA TRP A 64 10.04 2.48 -1.98
C TRP A 64 10.49 3.17 -0.69
N ALA A 65 10.63 2.42 0.41
CA ALA A 65 11.07 2.98 1.69
C ALA A 65 12.46 3.63 1.64
N ASN A 66 13.35 3.19 0.75
CA ASN A 66 14.70 3.73 0.63
C ASN A 66 14.85 4.83 -0.41
N THR A 67 14.05 4.82 -1.47
CA THR A 67 14.19 5.75 -2.61
C THR A 67 13.08 6.78 -2.71
N GLY A 68 11.90 6.49 -2.14
CA GLY A 68 10.68 7.27 -2.38
C GLY A 68 10.07 7.05 -3.77
N GLU A 69 10.67 6.16 -4.56
CA GLU A 69 10.31 5.91 -5.95
C GLU A 69 9.92 4.42 -6.13
N PRO A 70 9.08 4.08 -7.12
CA PRO A 70 8.70 2.70 -7.37
C PRO A 70 9.80 1.94 -8.12
N VAL A 71 9.83 0.61 -7.99
CA VAL A 71 10.81 -0.25 -8.70
C VAL A 71 10.72 -0.15 -10.23
N TYR A 72 9.55 0.25 -10.75
CA TYR A 72 9.31 0.65 -12.13
C TYR A 72 7.99 1.44 -12.18
N ARG A 73 7.77 2.23 -13.25
CA ARG A 73 6.64 3.18 -13.37
C ARG A 73 5.28 2.55 -13.03
N ASP A 74 5.06 1.34 -13.53
CA ASP A 74 3.82 0.60 -13.41
C ASP A 74 3.68 -0.21 -12.10
N ALA A 75 4.67 -0.16 -11.20
CA ALA A 75 4.61 -0.88 -9.93
C ALA A 75 3.67 -0.22 -8.94
N VAL A 76 3.40 1.08 -9.12
CA VAL A 76 2.42 1.83 -8.32
C VAL A 76 1.41 2.53 -9.20
N LYS A 77 0.20 2.75 -8.66
CA LYS A 77 -0.84 3.50 -9.35
C LYS A 77 -1.73 4.21 -8.35
N ALA A 78 -2.13 5.43 -8.66
CA ALA A 78 -3.16 6.11 -7.88
C ALA A 78 -4.53 5.50 -8.13
N LEU A 79 -5.27 5.35 -7.03
CA LEU A 79 -6.69 5.08 -6.99
C LEU A 79 -7.43 6.40 -6.79
N ASP A 80 -8.41 6.43 -5.90
CA ASP A 80 -9.23 7.58 -5.59
C ASP A 80 -8.83 8.20 -4.25
N GLU A 81 -9.18 9.48 -4.05
CA GLU A 81 -9.05 10.19 -2.77
C GLU A 81 -7.65 10.12 -2.12
N GLY A 82 -6.60 10.08 -2.94
CA GLY A 82 -5.19 10.03 -2.51
C GLY A 82 -4.70 8.66 -2.03
N VAL A 83 -5.50 7.61 -2.21
CA VAL A 83 -5.05 6.22 -2.02
C VAL A 83 -4.27 5.78 -3.26
N TRP A 84 -3.17 5.06 -3.04
CA TRP A 84 -2.36 4.45 -4.09
C TRP A 84 -2.30 2.93 -3.91
N GLU A 85 -1.90 2.20 -4.94
CA GLU A 85 -1.71 0.75 -4.89
C GLU A 85 -0.35 0.34 -5.42
N PHE A 86 0.31 -0.60 -4.73
CA PHE A 86 1.35 -1.44 -5.32
C PHE A 86 0.70 -2.54 -6.17
N ARG A 87 1.27 -2.84 -7.34
CA ARG A 87 0.71 -3.79 -8.31
C ARG A 87 1.71 -4.87 -8.70
N HIS A 88 1.31 -6.13 -8.49
CA HIS A 88 2.04 -7.29 -8.99
C HIS A 88 1.06 -8.35 -9.49
N GLY A 89 1.19 -8.74 -10.77
CA GLY A 89 0.21 -9.62 -11.41
C GLY A 89 -1.23 -9.12 -11.23
N ASP A 90 -2.05 -9.95 -10.62
CA ASP A 90 -3.43 -9.65 -10.22
C ASP A 90 -3.57 -9.08 -8.81
N LYS A 91 -2.53 -9.10 -7.97
CA LYS A 91 -2.60 -8.66 -6.57
C LYS A 91 -2.37 -7.17 -6.42
N ARG A 92 -3.14 -6.53 -5.55
CA ARG A 92 -3.08 -5.11 -5.25
C ARG A 92 -2.94 -4.91 -3.75
N LEU A 93 -2.02 -4.04 -3.35
CA LEU A 93 -1.80 -3.64 -1.96
C LEU A 93 -1.88 -2.12 -1.88
N THR A 94 -2.90 -1.60 -1.22
CA THR A 94 -3.10 -0.15 -1.12
C THR A 94 -2.16 0.50 -0.11
N PHE A 95 -1.88 1.78 -0.30
CA PHE A 95 -1.11 2.59 0.62
C PHE A 95 -1.51 4.06 0.59
N PHE A 96 -1.16 4.77 1.66
CA PHE A 96 -1.30 6.21 1.84
C PHE A 96 -0.22 6.70 2.83
N ASP A 97 0.04 7.99 2.88
CA ASP A 97 0.93 8.61 3.87
C ASP A 97 0.17 9.26 5.03
N THR A 98 0.89 9.57 6.10
CA THR A 98 0.31 10.24 7.28
C THR A 98 1.38 10.99 8.06
N ASP A 99 0.97 11.96 8.86
CA ASP A 99 1.82 12.62 9.85
C ASP A 99 2.06 11.76 11.12
N GLY A 100 1.39 10.61 11.23
CA GLY A 100 1.45 9.70 12.38
C GLY A 100 0.70 10.20 13.62
N ARG A 101 -0.13 11.23 13.46
CA ARG A 101 -1.00 11.83 14.49
C ARG A 101 -2.48 11.86 14.04
N GLY A 102 -2.79 11.05 13.02
CA GLY A 102 -4.12 10.99 12.40
C GLY A 102 -4.41 12.08 11.38
N GLY A 103 -3.38 12.85 10.98
CA GLY A 103 -3.41 13.78 9.87
C GLY A 103 -3.15 13.06 8.54
N TYR A 104 -3.85 13.53 7.50
CA TYR A 104 -3.80 13.00 6.15
C TYR A 104 -4.13 14.11 5.17
N THR A 105 -3.32 14.22 4.10
CA THR A 105 -3.61 15.08 2.95
C THR A 105 -3.54 14.22 1.71
N ALA A 106 -4.64 14.13 0.96
CA ALA A 106 -4.69 13.30 -0.23
C ALA A 106 -3.62 13.71 -1.27
N LYS A 107 -2.70 12.79 -1.55
CA LYS A 107 -1.64 12.97 -2.56
C LYS A 107 -2.16 12.50 -3.91
N LEU A 108 -2.52 13.43 -4.79
CA LEU A 108 -3.06 13.12 -6.12
C LEU A 108 -1.96 13.04 -7.18
N PRO A 109 -2.15 12.25 -8.26
CA PRO A 109 -1.21 12.23 -9.39
C PRO A 109 -1.01 13.61 -10.00
N ILE A 110 0.25 13.96 -10.22
CA ILE A 110 0.62 15.19 -10.90
C ILE A 110 0.30 15.04 -12.39
N ARG A 111 -0.40 16.04 -12.94
CA ARG A 111 -0.90 16.03 -14.33
C ARG A 111 0.04 16.73 -15.30
N ASP A 112 0.86 17.64 -14.80
CA ASP A 112 1.82 18.42 -15.56
C ASP A 112 3.19 18.36 -14.88
N TYR A 113 4.22 17.97 -15.62
CA TYR A 113 5.57 17.81 -15.08
C TYR A 113 6.14 19.12 -14.50
N ARG A 114 5.64 20.27 -14.93
CA ARG A 114 6.04 21.59 -14.42
C ARG A 114 5.57 21.84 -12.99
N ASP A 115 4.54 21.13 -12.55
CA ASP A 115 4.00 21.20 -11.19
C ASP A 115 4.66 20.16 -10.27
N ALA A 116 5.52 19.27 -10.80
CA ALA A 116 6.16 18.22 -10.03
C ALA A 116 7.30 18.77 -9.17
N GLU A 117 7.46 18.20 -7.97
CA GLU A 117 8.56 18.50 -7.06
C GLU A 117 9.92 18.06 -7.63
N ALA A 118 9.92 17.05 -8.50
CA ALA A 118 11.09 16.54 -9.23
C ALA A 118 10.76 16.35 -10.73
N PRO A 119 10.74 17.44 -11.53
CA PRO A 119 10.33 17.39 -12.94
C PRO A 119 11.21 16.49 -13.82
N GLU A 120 12.47 16.34 -13.45
CA GLU A 120 13.46 15.52 -14.17
C GLU A 120 13.41 14.03 -13.80
N SER A 121 12.64 13.65 -12.77
CA SER A 121 12.46 12.23 -12.42
C SER A 121 11.60 11.54 -13.48
N GLU A 122 11.94 10.29 -13.81
CA GLU A 122 11.07 9.47 -14.65
C GLU A 122 9.70 9.23 -14.01
N PHE A 123 9.60 9.41 -12.69
CA PHE A 123 8.43 9.22 -11.86
C PHE A 123 7.72 10.53 -11.48
N TRP A 124 7.97 11.64 -12.18
CA TRP A 124 7.41 12.97 -11.85
C TRP A 124 5.89 13.01 -11.63
N GLN A 125 5.11 12.05 -12.15
CA GLN A 125 3.66 11.96 -11.91
C GLN A 125 3.30 11.58 -10.46
N ILE A 126 4.26 11.05 -9.72
CA ILE A 126 4.12 10.57 -8.34
C ILE A 126 4.53 11.72 -7.41
N PRO A 127 3.62 12.24 -6.58
CA PRO A 127 3.94 13.30 -5.64
C PRO A 127 4.87 12.81 -4.53
N ASN A 128 5.55 13.74 -3.86
CA ASN A 128 6.31 13.39 -2.67
C ASN A 128 5.36 13.05 -1.51
N PHE A 129 5.51 11.84 -0.99
CA PHE A 129 4.80 11.37 0.20
C PHE A 129 5.54 11.75 1.48
N ASP A 130 4.80 11.84 2.57
CA ASP A 130 5.37 12.08 3.89
C ASP A 130 6.19 10.84 4.37
N PRO A 131 7.08 10.99 5.37
CA PRO A 131 7.96 9.91 5.80
C PRO A 131 7.26 8.67 6.36
N LEU A 132 5.99 8.75 6.78
CA LEU A 132 5.25 7.60 7.30
C LEU A 132 4.24 7.12 6.27
N ILE A 133 4.44 5.89 5.80
CA ILE A 133 3.57 5.20 4.84
C ILE A 133 2.80 4.10 5.56
N ARG A 134 1.51 4.01 5.28
CA ARG A 134 0.60 2.96 5.75
C ARG A 134 0.20 2.08 4.59
N VAL A 135 0.40 0.77 4.70
CA VAL A 135 -0.13 -0.22 3.75
C VAL A 135 -1.44 -0.80 4.27
N GLY A 136 -2.50 -0.70 3.48
CA GLY A 136 -3.89 -0.85 3.92
C GLY A 136 -4.58 -2.12 3.42
N HIS A 137 -5.68 -1.92 2.70
CA HIS A 137 -6.47 -2.99 2.07
C HIS A 137 -5.67 -3.69 0.97
N ALA A 138 -5.91 -4.99 0.79
CA ALA A 138 -5.31 -5.80 -0.27
C ALA A 138 -6.39 -6.65 -0.95
N PHE A 139 -6.27 -6.82 -2.27
CA PHE A 139 -7.28 -7.50 -3.07
C PHE A 139 -6.72 -8.09 -4.36
N THR A 140 -7.45 -9.05 -4.93
CA THR A 140 -7.16 -9.60 -6.25
C THR A 140 -7.99 -8.86 -7.31
N LYS A 141 -7.31 -8.35 -8.34
CA LYS A 141 -7.92 -7.63 -9.45
C LYS A 141 -8.63 -8.61 -10.39
N VAL A 142 -9.96 -8.59 -10.33
CA VAL A 142 -10.84 -9.43 -11.17
C VAL A 142 -11.42 -8.70 -12.38
N SER A 143 -11.19 -7.40 -12.52
CA SER A 143 -11.72 -6.59 -13.63
C SER A 143 -10.74 -5.51 -14.09
N GLN A 144 -11.01 -4.91 -15.25
CA GLN A 144 -10.18 -3.82 -15.79
C GLN A 144 -10.06 -2.64 -14.81
N LYS A 145 -11.12 -2.32 -14.07
CA LYS A 145 -11.14 -1.27 -13.03
C LYS A 145 -11.12 -1.89 -11.64
N THR A 146 -10.62 -1.15 -10.66
CA THR A 146 -10.77 -1.54 -9.24
C THR A 146 -12.26 -1.49 -8.91
N LEU A 147 -12.76 -2.50 -8.21
CA LEU A 147 -14.19 -2.58 -7.91
C LEU A 147 -14.56 -1.54 -6.84
N PRO A 148 -15.79 -1.01 -6.84
CA PRO A 148 -16.22 -0.01 -5.85
C PRO A 148 -16.06 -0.49 -4.39
N HIS A 149 -16.23 -1.79 -4.14
CA HIS A 149 -16.06 -2.35 -2.80
C HIS A 149 -14.60 -2.28 -2.32
N ASP A 150 -13.62 -2.51 -3.20
CA ASP A 150 -12.19 -2.43 -2.85
C ASP A 150 -11.77 -0.99 -2.58
N LEU A 151 -12.33 -0.03 -3.32
CA LEU A 151 -12.12 1.40 -3.07
C LEU A 151 -12.66 1.78 -1.69
N SER A 152 -13.91 1.41 -1.41
CA SER A 152 -14.56 1.65 -0.12
C SER A 152 -13.81 1.01 1.06
N GLU A 153 -13.36 -0.24 0.94
CA GLU A 153 -12.57 -0.88 2.00
C GLU A 153 -11.21 -0.20 2.18
N SER A 154 -10.57 0.27 1.10
CA SER A 154 -9.30 1.00 1.20
C SER A 154 -9.46 2.33 1.94
N GLU A 155 -10.52 3.09 1.62
CA GLU A 155 -10.87 4.32 2.34
C GLU A 155 -11.19 4.06 3.81
N LYS A 156 -12.01 3.04 4.08
CA LYS A 156 -12.38 2.65 5.43
C LYS A 156 -11.17 2.26 6.28
N VAL A 157 -10.25 1.45 5.73
CA VAL A 157 -9.00 1.10 6.42
C VAL A 157 -8.19 2.34 6.73
N ARG A 158 -8.06 3.28 5.79
CA ARG A 158 -7.36 4.55 6.02
C ARG A 158 -8.01 5.36 7.14
N GLU A 159 -9.32 5.50 7.14
CA GLU A 159 -10.05 6.28 8.15
C GLU A 159 -9.93 5.67 9.55
N GLU A 160 -10.14 4.36 9.67
CA GLU A 160 -9.95 3.62 10.93
C GLU A 160 -8.51 3.76 11.44
N ASP A 161 -7.53 3.68 10.54
CA ASP A 161 -6.13 3.80 10.87
C ASP A 161 -5.73 5.19 11.37
N LEU A 162 -6.20 6.23 10.69
CA LEU A 162 -5.94 7.61 11.09
C LEU A 162 -6.63 7.94 12.42
N ALA A 163 -7.83 7.39 12.65
CA ALA A 163 -8.50 7.52 13.95
C ALA A 163 -7.69 6.87 15.08
N HIS A 164 -6.97 5.77 14.81
CA HIS A 164 -6.09 5.12 15.77
C HIS A 164 -4.92 6.01 16.23
N ASP A 165 -4.40 6.84 15.32
CA ASP A 165 -3.24 7.70 15.58
C ASP A 165 -3.63 9.05 16.25
N ARG A 166 -4.93 9.37 16.35
CA ARG A 166 -5.39 10.61 17.01
C ARG A 166 -5.27 10.50 18.54
N PRO A 167 -4.79 11.55 19.21
CA PRO A 167 -4.82 11.59 20.67
C PRO A 167 -6.28 11.59 21.16
N ASN A 168 -6.57 10.75 22.16
CA ASN A 168 -7.82 10.78 22.91
C ASN A 168 -7.96 12.05 23.75
#